data_AF-A0A5B8Y1G7-F1
#
_entry.id   AF-A0A5B8Y1G7-F1
#
_cell.length_a   1.000
_cell.length_b   1.000
_cell.length_c   1.000
_cell.angle_alpha   90.00
_cell.angle_beta   90.00
_cell.angle_gamma   90.00
#
_symmetry.space_group_name_H-M   'P 1'
#
loop_
_entity.id
_entity.type
_entity.pdbx_description
1 polymer ?
#
loop_
_entity_poly.entity_id
_entity_poly.type
_entity_poly.pdbx_seq_one_letter_code
_entity_poly.pdbx_strand_id
1 'polypeptide(L)'
;MTHSTPWFDADEALAPLKTARGESAFSKRVGRLELLRFDRESGSGPPPERLSDSLSRAHVRRGGKHCPFNATQGQHMCGMRPWHDVSTQIREFEYRPRQCIWAHPVEGENLEISFPGVQTGSHLEVRGGLVGNSAFDKAGAMVEMDVLFDEKLVGSHLTQPRPGLQTTRIPTPDVPETATITFIVRTSNHSRRHFCFDASVGRDE
;
A
#
# COMPACT_ATOMS: atom_id res chain seq x y z
N MET A 1 -9.93 43.09 13.30
CA MET A 1 -10.18 42.29 12.10
C MET A 1 -9.92 40.85 12.44
N THR A 2 -10.97 40.06 12.69
CA THR A 2 -10.89 38.64 13.04
C THR A 2 -10.98 37.83 11.75
N HIS A 3 -9.86 37.27 11.30
CA HIS A 3 -9.85 36.31 10.19
C HIS A 3 -10.42 34.97 10.69
N SER A 4 -11.72 34.78 10.41
CA SER A 4 -12.37 33.48 10.49
C SER A 4 -11.86 32.62 9.33
N THR A 5 -11.03 31.63 9.62
CA THR A 5 -10.71 30.57 8.68
C THR A 5 -12.02 29.88 8.27
N PRO A 6 -12.33 29.72 6.97
CA PRO A 6 -13.50 28.97 6.56
C PRO A 6 -13.28 27.51 6.98
N TRP A 7 -14.10 27.06 7.93
CA TRP A 7 -14.24 25.64 8.23
C TRP A 7 -14.71 24.96 6.95
N PHE A 8 -14.02 23.89 6.54
CA PHE A 8 -14.44 23.06 5.41
C PHE A 8 -15.92 22.71 5.58
N ASP A 9 -16.71 22.84 4.51
CA ASP A 9 -18.09 22.39 4.50
C ASP A 9 -18.10 20.89 4.81
N ALA A 10 -18.68 20.51 5.94
CA ALA A 10 -18.74 19.12 6.38
C ALA A 10 -19.45 18.25 5.33
N ASP A 11 -20.40 18.80 4.57
CA ASP A 11 -21.07 18.05 3.52
C ASP A 11 -20.17 17.79 2.30
N GLU A 12 -19.23 18.68 2.01
CA GLU A 12 -18.21 18.53 0.97
C GLU A 12 -17.09 17.56 1.41
N ALA A 13 -16.62 17.67 2.66
CA ALA A 13 -15.64 16.74 3.23
C ALA A 13 -16.19 15.31 3.38
N LEU A 14 -17.49 15.17 3.62
CA LEU A 14 -18.18 13.87 3.70
C LEU A 14 -18.72 13.39 2.35
N ALA A 15 -18.70 14.20 1.28
CA ALA A 15 -19.21 13.78 -0.02
C ALA A 15 -18.52 12.50 -0.56
N PRO A 16 -17.18 12.33 -0.46
CA PRO A 16 -16.52 11.08 -0.85
C PRO A 16 -16.94 9.87 0.01
N LEU A 17 -17.19 10.10 1.31
CA LEU A 17 -17.71 9.08 2.23
C LEU A 17 -19.14 8.68 1.88
N LYS A 18 -19.96 9.63 1.41
CA LYS A 18 -21.32 9.35 0.89
C LYS A 18 -21.26 8.51 -0.38
N THR A 19 -20.30 8.72 -1.28
CA THR A 19 -20.08 7.86 -2.47
C THR A 19 -19.58 6.47 -2.08
N ALA A 20 -18.80 6.35 -1.01
CA ALA A 20 -18.36 5.08 -0.42
C ALA A 20 -19.50 4.27 0.24
N ARG A 21 -20.69 4.84 0.42
CA ARG A 21 -21.87 4.11 0.93
C ARG A 21 -22.35 2.98 0.02
N GLY A 22 -22.04 3.03 -1.28
CA GLY A 22 -22.34 1.92 -2.20
C GLY A 22 -21.58 0.63 -1.90
N GLU A 23 -20.49 0.72 -1.13
CA GLU A 23 -19.58 -0.40 -0.84
C GLU A 23 -19.39 -0.67 0.67
N SER A 24 -19.92 0.20 1.55
CA SER A 24 -19.93 -0.07 2.99
C SER A 24 -21.17 -0.87 3.35
N ALA A 25 -20.97 -2.11 3.78
CA ALA A 25 -22.05 -3.03 4.13
C ALA A 25 -22.89 -2.56 5.34
N PHE A 26 -22.41 -1.58 6.12
CA PHE A 26 -23.14 -1.05 7.27
C PHE A 26 -22.78 0.40 7.59
N SER A 27 -23.82 1.22 7.80
CA SER A 27 -23.71 2.56 8.38
C SER A 27 -24.66 2.69 9.58
N LYS A 28 -24.22 3.35 10.65
CA LYS A 28 -25.05 3.62 11.84
C LYS A 28 -24.73 4.98 12.43
N ARG A 29 -25.76 5.80 12.65
CA ARG A 29 -25.62 7.06 13.38
C ARG A 29 -25.70 6.81 14.89
N VAL A 30 -24.76 7.36 15.64
CA VAL A 30 -24.71 7.33 17.11
C VAL A 30 -24.56 8.77 17.60
N GLY A 31 -25.68 9.39 17.97
CA GLY A 31 -25.72 10.83 18.28
C GLY A 31 -25.34 11.68 17.07
N ARG A 32 -24.25 12.46 17.20
CA ARG A 32 -23.68 13.28 16.12
C ARG A 32 -22.65 12.55 15.25
N LEU A 33 -22.31 11.31 15.58
CA LEU A 33 -21.32 10.52 14.86
C LEU A 33 -21.99 9.60 13.85
N GLU A 34 -21.38 9.44 12.68
CA GLU A 34 -21.72 8.39 11.73
C GLU A 34 -20.62 7.33 11.75
N LEU A 35 -20.98 6.09 12.10
CA LEU A 35 -20.11 4.94 12.03
C LEU A 35 -20.30 4.29 10.67
N LEU A 36 -19.19 4.05 9.97
CA LEU A 36 -19.13 3.29 8.74
C LEU A 36 -18.31 2.03 8.99
N ARG A 37 -18.88 0.87 8.64
CA ARG A 37 -18.15 -0.39 8.63
C ARG A 37 -17.80 -0.73 7.18
N PHE A 38 -16.52 -1.02 6.99
CA PHE A 38 -16.00 -1.55 5.75
C PHE A 38 -15.63 -3.01 6.01
N ASP A 39 -16.23 -3.92 5.26
CA ASP A 39 -15.77 -5.29 5.26
C ASP A 39 -14.50 -5.38 4.40
N ARG A 40 -13.58 -6.27 4.79
CA ARG A 40 -12.38 -6.56 3.99
C ARG A 40 -12.89 -7.09 2.65
N GLU A 41 -12.51 -6.48 1.52
CA GLU A 41 -12.94 -6.91 0.18
C GLU A 41 -12.81 -8.43 0.05
N SER A 42 -13.95 -9.12 0.09
CA SER A 42 -14.09 -10.55 -0.20
C SER A 42 -14.90 -10.62 -1.47
N GLY A 43 -14.21 -10.56 -2.62
CA GLY A 43 -14.86 -10.84 -3.90
C GLY A 43 -15.50 -12.22 -3.90
N SER A 44 -16.47 -12.44 -4.79
CA SER A 44 -17.04 -13.77 -5.03
C SER A 44 -16.04 -14.63 -5.81
N GLY A 45 -15.17 -15.33 -5.11
CA GLY A 45 -14.14 -16.22 -5.63
C GLY A 45 -13.13 -16.55 -4.53
N PRO A 46 -12.28 -17.58 -4.69
CA PRO A 46 -11.10 -17.71 -3.83
C PRO A 46 -10.32 -16.39 -3.94
N PRO A 47 -10.00 -15.71 -2.82
CA PRO A 47 -9.32 -14.42 -2.89
C PRO A 47 -7.98 -14.62 -3.61
N PRO A 48 -7.60 -13.72 -4.53
CA PRO A 48 -6.27 -13.78 -5.11
C PRO A 48 -5.23 -13.75 -3.99
N GLU A 49 -4.11 -14.47 -4.14
CA GLU A 49 -3.05 -14.47 -3.14
C GLU A 49 -2.55 -13.03 -2.94
N ARG A 50 -2.83 -12.45 -1.77
CA ARG A 50 -2.38 -11.12 -1.39
C ARG A 50 -1.04 -11.23 -0.69
N LEU A 51 -0.05 -10.51 -1.18
CA LEU A 51 1.29 -10.58 -0.61
C LEU A 51 1.35 -9.97 0.81
N SER A 52 0.46 -9.04 1.14
CA SER A 52 0.32 -8.53 2.51
C SER A 52 -0.05 -9.60 3.56
N ASP A 53 -0.74 -10.68 3.16
CA ASP A 53 -1.08 -11.80 4.04
C ASP A 53 0.13 -12.75 4.23
N SER A 54 1.17 -12.65 3.38
CA SER A 54 2.40 -13.45 3.41
C SER A 54 3.62 -12.71 3.97
N LEU A 55 3.46 -11.48 4.49
CA LEU A 55 4.59 -10.62 4.87
C LEU A 55 5.53 -11.23 5.91
N SER A 56 5.03 -12.02 6.86
CA SER A 56 5.87 -12.67 7.87
C SER A 56 6.89 -13.68 7.30
N ARG A 57 6.68 -14.13 6.06
CA ARG A 57 7.59 -15.03 5.33
C ARG A 57 8.51 -14.28 4.36
N ALA A 58 8.34 -12.97 4.21
CA ALA A 58 9.14 -12.18 3.30
C ALA A 58 10.58 -12.00 3.81
N HIS A 59 11.51 -11.80 2.88
CA HIS A 59 12.85 -11.33 3.18
C HIS A 59 12.91 -9.83 2.90
N VAL A 60 13.19 -9.04 3.93
CA VAL A 60 13.28 -7.58 3.80
C VAL A 60 14.74 -7.14 3.95
N ARG A 61 15.17 -6.23 3.07
CA ARG A 61 16.48 -5.58 3.13
C ARG A 61 16.33 -4.07 2.91
N ARG A 62 17.16 -3.28 3.57
CA ARG A 62 17.25 -1.83 3.34
C ARG A 62 18.71 -1.41 3.21
N GLY A 63 19.05 -0.73 2.11
CA GLY A 63 20.45 -0.36 1.82
C GLY A 63 21.38 -1.59 1.86
N GLY A 64 20.89 -2.74 1.40
CA GLY A 64 21.62 -4.02 1.42
C GLY A 64 21.73 -4.71 2.79
N LYS A 65 21.14 -4.18 3.85
CA LYS A 65 21.13 -4.81 5.19
C LYS A 65 19.82 -5.52 5.44
N HIS A 66 19.88 -6.74 5.98
CA HIS A 66 18.68 -7.50 6.33
C HIS A 66 17.90 -6.85 7.49
N CYS A 67 16.57 -6.75 7.34
CA CYS A 67 15.65 -6.31 8.38
C CYS A 67 14.99 -7.53 9.05
N PRO A 68 15.38 -7.90 10.29
CA PRO A 68 14.83 -9.08 10.95
C PRO A 68 13.33 -8.91 11.24
N PHE A 69 12.58 -10.01 11.10
CA PHE A 69 11.17 -10.05 11.46
C PHE A 69 10.99 -10.18 12.99
N ASN A 70 10.26 -9.26 13.59
CA ASN A 70 9.83 -9.34 14.97
C ASN A 70 8.43 -9.95 15.03
N ALA A 71 8.33 -11.25 15.34
CA ALA A 71 7.07 -11.97 15.43
C ALA A 71 6.11 -11.42 16.51
N THR A 72 6.64 -10.79 17.57
CA THR A 72 5.81 -10.20 18.63
C THR A 72 5.07 -8.96 18.13
N GLN A 73 5.71 -8.18 17.25
CA GLN A 73 5.15 -6.95 16.70
C GLN A 73 4.54 -7.13 15.31
N GLY A 74 4.82 -8.24 14.63
CA GLY A 74 4.36 -8.50 13.26
C GLY A 74 5.02 -7.60 12.21
N GLN A 75 6.28 -7.19 12.43
CA GLN A 75 6.97 -6.23 11.55
C GLN A 75 8.44 -6.59 11.31
N HIS A 76 8.95 -6.26 10.14
CA HIS A 76 10.39 -6.24 9.87
C HIS A 76 11.01 -4.94 10.38
N MET A 77 12.06 -5.04 11.17
CA MET A 77 12.74 -3.89 11.79
C MET A 77 13.87 -3.40 10.87
N CYS A 78 13.65 -2.33 10.10
CA CYS A 78 14.67 -1.76 9.21
C CYS A 78 15.45 -0.59 9.81
N GLY A 79 15.12 -0.13 11.01
CA GLY A 79 15.88 0.90 11.72
C GLY A 79 15.22 1.32 13.04
N MET A 80 15.80 2.33 13.71
CA MET A 80 15.32 2.78 15.03
C MET A 80 14.17 3.79 14.97
N ARG A 81 13.89 4.40 13.81
CA ARG A 81 12.80 5.37 13.69
C ARG A 81 11.47 4.62 13.59
N PRO A 82 10.37 5.16 14.14
CA PRO A 82 9.09 4.46 14.18
C PRO A 82 8.43 4.25 12.80
N TRP A 83 8.94 4.89 11.75
CA TRP A 83 8.50 4.65 10.36
C TRP A 83 9.48 3.77 9.57
N HIS A 84 10.56 3.30 10.18
CA HIS A 84 11.56 2.42 9.56
C HIS A 84 11.25 0.93 9.77
N ASP A 85 9.98 0.56 9.67
CA ASP A 85 9.52 -0.82 9.68
C ASP A 85 8.87 -1.19 8.34
N VAL A 86 8.76 -2.49 8.08
CA VAL A 86 7.86 -3.03 7.05
C VAL A 86 6.85 -3.92 7.74
N SER A 87 5.57 -3.56 7.67
CA SER A 87 4.49 -4.25 8.39
C SER A 87 3.19 -4.21 7.61
N THR A 88 2.30 -5.17 7.89
CA THR A 88 0.94 -5.13 7.38
C THR A 88 0.12 -4.17 8.24
N GLN A 89 -0.46 -3.15 7.62
CA GLN A 89 -1.20 -2.09 8.30
C GLN A 89 -2.55 -1.84 7.62
N ILE A 90 -3.51 -1.30 8.39
CA ILE A 90 -4.74 -0.71 7.83
C ILE A 90 -4.53 0.80 7.78
N ARG A 91 -4.57 1.37 6.59
CA ARG A 91 -4.37 2.81 6.34
C ARG A 91 -5.48 3.40 5.51
N GLU A 92 -5.70 4.69 5.70
CA GLU A 92 -6.73 5.44 4.99
C GLU A 92 -6.18 5.99 3.68
N PHE A 93 -6.92 5.73 2.60
CA PHE A 93 -6.72 6.32 1.28
C PHE A 93 -8.07 6.82 0.77
N GLU A 94 -8.20 8.12 0.51
CA GLU A 94 -9.46 8.73 0.08
C GLU A 94 -10.63 8.35 1.00
N TYR A 95 -10.39 8.47 2.30
CA TYR A 95 -11.36 8.19 3.36
C TYR A 95 -11.80 6.72 3.45
N ARG A 96 -11.05 5.80 2.82
CA ARG A 96 -11.34 4.36 2.86
C ARG A 96 -10.20 3.60 3.54
N PRO A 97 -10.50 2.76 4.54
CA PRO A 97 -9.48 1.91 5.16
C PRO A 97 -9.11 0.77 4.21
N ARG A 98 -7.81 0.58 3.98
CA ARG A 98 -7.26 -0.48 3.15
C ARG A 98 -6.12 -1.17 3.89
N GLN A 99 -6.12 -2.50 3.88
CA GLN A 99 -4.96 -3.27 4.33
C GLN A 99 -3.86 -3.16 3.27
N CYS A 100 -2.64 -2.85 3.69
CA CYS A 100 -1.47 -2.73 2.83
C CYS A 100 -0.19 -3.04 3.61
N ILE A 101 0.91 -3.22 2.88
CA ILE A 101 2.28 -3.28 3.39
C ILE A 101 2.80 -1.85 3.52
N TRP A 102 3.03 -1.43 4.75
CA TRP A 102 3.73 -0.18 5.05
C TRP A 102 5.19 -0.32 4.64
N ALA A 103 5.66 0.60 3.81
CA ALA A 103 6.98 0.53 3.20
C ALA A 103 7.54 1.94 3.00
N HIS A 104 7.73 2.67 4.10
CA HIS A 104 8.25 4.04 4.02
C HIS A 104 9.67 4.03 3.43
N PRO A 105 9.92 4.65 2.26
CA PRO A 105 11.24 4.68 1.66
C PRO A 105 12.19 5.58 2.47
N VAL A 106 13.49 5.38 2.26
CA VAL A 106 14.54 6.26 2.78
C VAL A 106 15.33 6.77 1.58
N GLU A 107 15.63 8.06 1.55
CA GLU A 107 16.37 8.66 0.44
C GLU A 107 17.78 8.08 0.35
N GLY A 108 18.20 7.74 -0.87
CA GLY A 108 19.49 7.13 -1.16
C GLY A 108 19.60 5.64 -0.83
N GLU A 109 18.54 4.99 -0.32
CA GLU A 109 18.51 3.57 -0.02
C GLU A 109 17.41 2.85 -0.81
N ASN A 110 17.69 1.62 -1.26
CA ASN A 110 16.65 0.71 -1.73
C ASN A 110 16.02 0.01 -0.54
N LEU A 111 14.69 -0.04 -0.49
CA LEU A 111 13.93 -0.95 0.35
C LEU A 111 13.46 -2.14 -0.51
N GLU A 112 14.04 -3.31 -0.26
CA GLU A 112 13.77 -4.55 -0.98
C GLU A 112 12.88 -5.46 -0.12
N ILE A 113 11.77 -5.93 -0.69
CA ILE A 113 10.82 -6.84 -0.03
C ILE A 113 10.60 -8.04 -0.96
N SER A 114 11.14 -9.19 -0.60
CA SER A 114 11.11 -10.41 -1.42
C SER A 114 10.19 -11.47 -0.82
N PHE A 115 9.25 -11.96 -1.61
CA PHE A 115 8.29 -13.00 -1.26
C PHE A 115 8.67 -14.29 -1.98
N PRO A 116 9.25 -15.30 -1.30
CA PRO A 116 9.63 -16.55 -1.95
C PRO A 116 8.43 -17.46 -2.19
N GLY A 117 8.47 -18.22 -3.28
CA GLY A 117 7.52 -19.30 -3.55
C GLY A 117 6.08 -18.82 -3.79
N VAL A 118 5.92 -17.64 -4.37
CA VAL A 118 4.60 -17.11 -4.74
C VAL A 118 4.09 -17.85 -5.97
N GLN A 119 2.84 -18.33 -5.93
CA GLN A 119 2.20 -18.87 -7.14
C GLN A 119 1.90 -17.73 -8.10
N THR A 120 2.39 -17.84 -9.32
CA THR A 120 2.24 -16.79 -10.32
C THR A 120 0.94 -16.96 -11.10
N GLY A 121 0.62 -15.96 -11.93
CA GLY A 121 -0.62 -15.88 -12.70
C GLY A 121 -0.38 -15.21 -14.04
N SER A 122 -1.45 -14.74 -14.69
CA SER A 122 -1.31 -13.99 -15.95
C SER A 122 -0.84 -12.56 -15.73
N HIS A 123 -1.04 -12.03 -14.52
CA HIS A 123 -0.60 -10.70 -14.14
C HIS A 123 -0.38 -10.57 -12.62
N LEU A 124 0.42 -9.56 -12.25
CA LEU A 124 0.47 -9.02 -10.90
C LEU A 124 -0.26 -7.68 -10.89
N GLU A 125 -1.27 -7.54 -10.03
CA GLU A 125 -1.87 -6.25 -9.75
C GLU A 125 -1.20 -5.62 -8.53
N VAL A 126 -0.64 -4.43 -8.71
CA VAL A 126 0.00 -3.64 -7.67
C VAL A 126 -0.84 -2.40 -7.39
N ARG A 127 -1.18 -2.18 -6.12
CA ARG A 127 -1.92 -1.00 -5.65
C ARG A 127 -1.05 -0.24 -4.65
N GLY A 128 -0.54 0.93 -5.03
CA GLY A 128 0.30 1.78 -4.18
C GLY A 128 -0.33 3.14 -3.91
N GLY A 129 -0.03 3.74 -2.76
CA GLY A 129 -0.50 5.08 -2.43
C GLY A 129 0.27 5.74 -1.30
N LEU A 130 0.03 7.04 -1.11
CA LEU A 130 0.47 7.79 0.05
C LEU A 130 -0.67 7.94 1.05
N VAL A 131 -0.38 7.74 2.33
CA VAL A 131 -1.39 7.74 3.39
C VAL A 131 -1.71 9.16 3.89
N GLY A 132 -3.00 9.47 4.03
CA GLY A 132 -3.49 10.70 4.66
C GLY A 132 -2.90 11.98 4.06
N ASN A 133 -2.45 12.90 4.93
CA ASN A 133 -1.93 14.22 4.53
C ASN A 133 -0.63 14.18 3.69
N SER A 134 0.01 13.01 3.55
CA SER A 134 1.16 12.84 2.65
C SER A 134 0.76 12.90 1.18
N ALA A 135 -0.46 12.48 0.86
CA ALA A 135 -0.98 12.45 -0.50
C ALA A 135 -1.28 13.85 -1.08
N PHE A 136 -1.40 14.86 -0.21
CA PHE A 136 -1.72 16.25 -0.61
C PHE A 136 -0.49 17.14 -0.75
N ASP A 137 0.70 16.63 -0.40
CA ASP A 137 1.94 17.35 -0.55
C ASP A 137 2.42 17.32 -2.00
N LYS A 138 1.92 18.25 -2.82
CA LYS A 138 2.21 18.34 -4.26
C LYS A 138 3.68 18.60 -4.58
N ALA A 139 4.46 19.11 -3.63
CA ALA A 139 5.89 19.31 -3.77
C ALA A 139 6.69 18.04 -3.41
N GLY A 140 6.02 17.00 -2.94
CA GLY A 140 6.60 15.72 -2.59
C GLY A 140 7.14 14.96 -3.81
N ALA A 141 8.23 14.21 -3.61
CA ALA A 141 8.72 13.30 -4.62
C ALA A 141 7.73 12.15 -4.87
N MET A 142 7.84 11.54 -6.05
CA MET A 142 7.17 10.27 -6.33
C MET A 142 7.84 9.12 -5.58
N VAL A 143 7.08 8.04 -5.39
CA VAL A 143 7.63 6.75 -4.93
C VAL A 143 7.63 5.80 -6.11
N GLU A 144 8.82 5.31 -6.43
CA GLU A 144 9.06 4.35 -7.50
C GLU A 144 9.18 2.95 -6.89
N MET A 145 8.56 1.96 -7.53
CA MET A 145 8.67 0.57 -7.11
C MET A 145 8.92 -0.32 -8.32
N ASP A 146 10.10 -0.93 -8.38
CA ASP A 146 10.36 -1.98 -9.36
C ASP A 146 9.83 -3.31 -8.87
N VAL A 147 9.36 -4.14 -9.81
CA VAL A 147 8.87 -5.48 -9.55
C VAL A 147 9.73 -6.47 -10.32
N LEU A 148 10.34 -7.38 -9.59
CA LEU A 148 11.20 -8.42 -10.13
C LEU A 148 10.60 -9.79 -9.84
N PHE A 149 10.74 -10.71 -10.79
CA PHE A 149 10.47 -12.13 -10.62
C PHE A 149 11.78 -12.87 -10.81
N ASP A 150 12.23 -13.61 -9.79
CA ASP A 150 13.53 -14.30 -9.78
C ASP A 150 14.66 -13.39 -10.30
N GLU A 151 14.76 -12.19 -9.71
CA GLU A 151 15.76 -11.16 -10.04
C GLU A 151 15.63 -10.50 -11.42
N LYS A 152 14.68 -10.92 -12.27
CA LYS A 152 14.39 -10.29 -13.55
C LYS A 152 13.34 -9.20 -13.38
N LEU A 153 13.66 -7.96 -13.79
CA LEU A 153 12.69 -6.86 -13.86
C LEU A 153 11.54 -7.21 -14.83
N VAL A 154 10.31 -7.21 -14.33
CA VAL A 154 9.10 -7.46 -15.15
C VAL A 154 8.24 -6.21 -15.34
N GLY A 155 8.42 -5.20 -14.48
CA GLY A 155 7.68 -3.94 -14.58
C GLY A 155 7.96 -3.05 -13.38
N SER A 156 7.30 -1.90 -13.37
CA SER A 156 7.42 -0.91 -12.30
C SER A 156 6.06 -0.30 -12.00
N HIS A 157 5.90 0.18 -10.76
CA HIS A 157 4.75 0.93 -10.28
C HIS A 157 5.22 2.31 -9.82
N LEU A 158 4.49 3.35 -10.19
CA LEU A 158 4.77 4.72 -9.81
C LEU A 158 3.63 5.30 -8.98
N THR A 159 3.92 5.71 -7.76
CA THR A 159 2.98 6.42 -6.90
C THR A 159 3.30 7.91 -6.91
N GLN A 160 2.40 8.68 -7.54
CA GLN A 160 2.44 10.14 -7.52
C GLN A 160 1.90 10.70 -6.19
N PRO A 161 2.27 11.93 -5.79
CA PRO A 161 1.73 12.59 -4.59
C PRO A 161 0.31 13.12 -4.85
N ARG A 162 -0.64 12.19 -4.94
CA ARG A 162 -2.07 12.47 -5.07
C ARG A 162 -2.89 11.54 -4.18
N PRO A 163 -4.10 11.94 -3.77
CA PRO A 163 -5.02 11.08 -3.04
C PRO A 163 -5.33 9.77 -3.80
N GLY A 164 -5.64 8.74 -3.02
CA GLY A 164 -6.14 7.47 -3.51
C GLY A 164 -5.07 6.41 -3.73
N LEU A 165 -5.53 5.20 -4.02
CA LEU A 165 -4.68 4.12 -4.50
C LEU A 165 -4.48 4.26 -6.01
N GLN A 166 -3.27 3.98 -6.45
CA GLN A 166 -2.87 3.96 -7.84
C GLN A 166 -2.60 2.50 -8.19
N THR A 167 -3.23 2.03 -9.25
CA THR A 167 -3.17 0.62 -9.65
C THR A 167 -2.32 0.47 -10.90
N THR A 168 -1.42 -0.51 -10.89
CA THR A 168 -0.69 -0.97 -12.07
C THR A 168 -0.89 -2.46 -12.22
N ARG A 169 -1.29 -2.88 -13.41
CA ARG A 169 -1.37 -4.29 -13.77
C ARG A 169 -0.15 -4.63 -14.62
N ILE A 170 0.72 -5.49 -14.09
CA ILE A 170 1.96 -5.92 -14.73
C ILE A 170 1.71 -7.30 -15.33
N PRO A 171 1.69 -7.44 -16.66
CA PRO A 171 1.63 -8.75 -17.31
C PRO A 171 2.83 -9.60 -16.88
N THR A 172 2.62 -10.88 -16.65
CA THR A 172 3.68 -11.83 -16.26
C THR A 172 3.86 -12.94 -17.31
N PRO A 173 4.02 -12.62 -18.62
CA PRO A 173 4.32 -13.64 -19.61
C PRO A 173 5.70 -14.24 -19.31
N ASP A 174 5.84 -15.54 -19.53
CA ASP A 174 7.11 -16.27 -19.40
C ASP A 174 7.71 -16.29 -17.99
N VAL A 175 6.87 -16.15 -16.97
CA VAL A 175 7.25 -16.32 -15.57
C VAL A 175 6.99 -17.78 -15.13
N PRO A 176 7.89 -18.41 -14.34
CA PRO A 176 7.63 -19.74 -13.78
C PRO A 176 6.34 -19.80 -12.96
N GLU A 177 5.70 -20.97 -12.86
CA GLU A 177 4.47 -21.17 -12.06
C GLU A 177 4.63 -20.73 -10.59
N THR A 178 5.84 -20.84 -10.05
CA THR A 178 6.22 -20.30 -8.75
C THR A 178 7.50 -19.49 -8.87
N ALA A 179 7.54 -18.30 -8.27
CA ALA A 179 8.70 -17.42 -8.34
C ALA A 179 8.92 -16.67 -7.02
N THR A 180 10.10 -16.09 -6.86
CA THR A 180 10.34 -15.06 -5.86
C THR A 180 9.95 -13.70 -6.43
N ILE A 181 8.94 -13.06 -5.86
CA ILE A 181 8.54 -11.69 -6.24
C ILE A 181 9.26 -10.71 -5.34
N THR A 182 10.06 -9.81 -5.92
CA THR A 182 10.76 -8.76 -5.18
C THR A 182 10.26 -7.39 -5.58
N PHE A 183 9.91 -6.58 -4.59
CA PHE A 183 9.60 -5.16 -4.75
C PHE A 183 10.79 -4.34 -4.29
N ILE A 184 11.23 -3.39 -5.13
CA ILE A 184 12.29 -2.44 -4.77
C ILE A 184 11.72 -1.03 -4.73
N VAL A 185 11.48 -0.51 -3.52
CA VAL A 185 10.86 0.79 -3.27
C VAL A 185 11.93 1.87 -3.11
N ARG A 186 11.76 2.99 -3.81
CA ARG A 186 12.70 4.13 -3.82
C ARG A 186 11.97 5.46 -3.89
N THR A 187 12.65 6.52 -3.49
CA THR A 187 12.22 7.90 -3.72
C THR A 187 13.43 8.84 -3.68
N SER A 188 13.34 9.95 -4.42
CA SER A 188 14.36 11.00 -4.37
C SER A 188 14.23 11.92 -3.16
N ASN A 189 13.08 11.93 -2.47
CA ASN A 189 12.88 12.67 -1.22
C ASN A 189 11.85 11.94 -0.36
N HIS A 190 12.31 11.37 0.75
CA HIS A 190 11.48 10.56 1.64
C HIS A 190 10.59 11.37 2.58
N SER A 191 10.77 12.68 2.64
CA SER A 191 9.97 13.54 3.53
C SER A 191 8.50 13.38 3.22
N ARG A 192 7.74 12.95 4.24
CA ARG A 192 6.30 12.68 4.19
C ARG A 192 5.90 11.68 3.10
N ARG A 193 6.76 10.75 2.69
CA ARG A 193 6.38 9.64 1.80
C ARG A 193 5.89 8.44 2.61
N HIS A 194 4.77 8.65 3.32
CA HIS A 194 4.07 7.60 4.03
C HIS A 194 3.45 6.59 3.04
N PHE A 195 4.31 5.81 2.40
CA PHE A 195 3.96 4.90 1.32
C PHE A 195 3.49 3.57 1.87
N CYS A 196 2.41 3.07 1.29
CA CYS A 196 1.88 1.76 1.59
C CYS A 196 1.32 1.17 0.30
N PHE A 197 1.53 -0.13 0.09
CA PHE A 197 1.13 -0.82 -1.12
C PHE A 197 0.59 -2.22 -0.81
N ASP A 198 -0.15 -2.79 -1.74
CA ASP A 198 -0.46 -4.21 -1.73
C ASP A 198 -0.27 -4.76 -3.14
N ALA A 199 -0.09 -6.07 -3.24
CA ALA A 199 -0.02 -6.74 -4.52
C ALA A 199 -0.75 -8.07 -4.47
N SER A 200 -1.42 -8.40 -5.56
CA SER A 200 -2.17 -9.64 -5.71
C SER A 200 -1.93 -10.26 -7.07
N VAL A 201 -1.75 -11.58 -7.09
CA VAL A 201 -1.63 -12.33 -8.33
C VAL A 201 -3.01 -12.58 -8.92
N GLY A 202 -3.19 -12.23 -10.19
CA GLY A 202 -4.42 -12.46 -10.93
C GLY A 202 -4.24 -13.46 -12.07
N ARG A 203 -5.33 -14.12 -12.45
CA ARG A 203 -5.42 -15.02 -13.60
C ARG A 203 -6.56 -14.54 -14.48
N ASP A 204 -6.31 -14.48 -15.78
CA ASP A 204 -7.38 -14.30 -16.76
C ASP A 204 -8.16 -15.61 -16.88
N GLU A 205 -9.48 -15.52 -16.87
CA GLU A 205 -10.39 -16.64 -17.12
C GLU A 205 -10.42 -17.03 -18.60
#